data_AF-A0A7W6R4X3-F1
#
_entry.id   AF-A0A7W6R4X3-F1
#
_cell.length_a   1.000
_cell.length_b   1.000
_cell.length_c   1.000
_cell.angle_alpha   90.00
_cell.angle_beta   90.00
_cell.angle_gamma   90.00
#
_symmetry.space_group_name_H-M   'P 1'
#
loop_
_entity.id
_entity.type
_entity.pdbx_description
1 polymer ?
#
loop_
_entity_poly.entity_id
_entity_poly.type
_entity_poly.pdbx_seq_one_letter_code
_entity_poly.pdbx_strand_id
1 'polypeptide(L)' 'MLLKDWPSDDGEEYVTAVKACVDAISGQIAPEQFWDAFLRAADEAGIAALTVVHR' A
#
# COMPACT_ATOMS: atom_id res chain seq x y z
N MET A 1 5.97 -9.70 5.91
CA MET A 1 5.73 -9.21 4.54
C MET A 1 4.24 -9.29 4.30
N LEU A 2 3.53 -8.15 4.36
CA LEU A 2 2.07 -8.08 4.19
C LEU A 2 1.60 -8.51 2.79
N LEU A 3 2.49 -8.46 1.79
CA LEU A 3 2.22 -8.87 0.40
C LEU A 3 2.07 -10.40 0.21
N LYS A 4 2.55 -11.22 1.14
CA LYS A 4 2.64 -12.67 0.93
C LYS A 4 1.27 -13.37 0.96
N ASP A 5 0.33 -12.81 1.71
CA ASP A 5 -1.01 -13.36 1.93
C ASP A 5 -2.10 -12.37 1.47
N TRP A 6 -1.77 -11.53 0.47
CA TRP A 6 -2.71 -10.54 -0.04
C TRP A 6 -3.91 -11.24 -0.73
N PRO A 7 -5.16 -10.81 -0.48
CA PRO A 7 -6.35 -11.59 -0.87
C PRO A 7 -6.59 -11.66 -2.37
N SER A 8 -6.19 -10.63 -3.12
CA SER A 8 -6.39 -10.52 -4.56
C SER A 8 -5.29 -9.65 -5.17
N ASP A 9 -4.44 -10.24 -6.02
CA ASP A 9 -3.29 -9.60 -6.66
C ASP A 9 -3.61 -8.95 -8.01
N ASP A 10 -4.83 -9.09 -8.50
CA ASP A 10 -5.33 -8.49 -9.75
C ASP A 10 -5.91 -7.06 -9.57
N GLY A 11 -5.93 -6.55 -8.34
CA GLY A 11 -6.46 -5.22 -8.01
C GLY A 11 -5.62 -4.08 -8.61
N GLU A 12 -6.29 -3.06 -9.16
CA GLU A 12 -5.60 -1.90 -9.76
C GLU A 12 -4.86 -1.10 -8.69
N GLU A 13 -5.46 -0.98 -7.51
CA GLU A 13 -4.85 -0.29 -6.37
C GLU A 13 -3.71 -1.13 -5.78
N TYR A 14 -3.80 -2.47 -5.79
CA TYR A 14 -2.69 -3.34 -5.41
C TYR A 14 -1.44 -3.14 -6.28
N VAL A 15 -1.59 -3.17 -7.61
CA VAL A 15 -0.45 -2.93 -8.53
C VAL A 15 0.14 -1.54 -8.30
N THR A 16 -0.73 -0.54 -8.08
CA THR A 16 -0.32 0.83 -7.74
C THR A 16 0.47 0.87 -6.43
N ALA A 17 0.04 0.17 -5.38
CA ALA A 17 0.73 0.10 -4.11
C ALA A 17 2.09 -0.60 -4.20
N VAL A 18 2.20 -1.68 -5.00
CA VAL A 18 3.47 -2.36 -5.26
C VAL A 18 4.46 -1.42 -5.97
N LYS A 19 3.99 -0.69 -6.99
CA LYS A 19 4.83 0.30 -7.67
C LYS A 19 5.25 1.42 -6.71
N ALA A 20 4.32 1.98 -5.94
CA ALA A 20 4.62 3.03 -4.96
C ALA A 20 5.64 2.57 -3.90
N CYS A 21 5.64 1.29 -3.52
CA CYS A 21 6.64 0.72 -2.62
C CYS A 21 8.05 0.81 -3.24
N VAL A 22 8.19 0.41 -4.51
CA VAL A 22 9.47 0.48 -5.24
C VAL A 22 9.91 1.93 -5.41
N ASP A 23 8.99 2.82 -5.77
CA ASP A 23 9.25 4.25 -5.95
C ASP A 23 9.70 4.88 -4.62
N ALA A 24 9.09 4.51 -3.48
CA ALA A 24 9.46 5.00 -2.15
C ALA A 24 10.83 4.48 -1.69
N ILE A 25 11.13 3.19 -1.91
CA ILE A 25 12.45 2.60 -1.64
C ILE A 25 13.53 3.27 -2.50
N SER A 26 13.18 3.64 -3.73
CA SER A 26 14.06 4.35 -4.66
C SER A 26 14.17 5.85 -4.36
N GLY A 27 13.45 6.36 -3.36
CA GLY A 27 13.44 7.78 -2.99
C GLY A 27 12.73 8.69 -3.98
N GLN A 28 11.91 8.13 -4.89
CA GLN A 28 11.18 8.89 -5.91
C GLN A 28 9.88 9.49 -5.37
N ILE A 29 9.27 8.86 -4.36
CA ILE A 29 8.10 9.37 -3.65
C ILE A 29 8.35 9.37 -2.14
N ALA A 30 7.59 10.19 -1.43
CA ALA A 30 7.62 10.20 0.03
C ALA A 30 6.95 8.93 0.60
N PRO A 31 7.40 8.40 1.75
CA PRO A 31 6.78 7.23 2.38
C PRO A 31 5.26 7.39 2.63
N GLU A 32 4.78 8.60 2.86
CA GLU A 32 3.37 8.92 3.06
C GLU A 32 2.54 8.66 1.79
N GLN A 33 3.11 8.90 0.61
CA GLN A 33 2.44 8.62 -0.67
C GLN A 33 2.30 7.12 -0.92
N PHE A 34 3.31 6.34 -0.52
CA PHE A 34 3.19 4.88 -0.50
C PHE A 34 2.10 4.43 0.47
N TRP A 35 2.04 5.00 1.68
CA TRP A 35 1.00 4.66 2.65
C TRP A 35 -0.42 4.93 2.15
N ASP A 36 -0.65 6.03 1.44
CA ASP A 36 -1.95 6.32 0.84
C ASP A 36 -2.34 5.26 -0.21
N ALA A 37 -1.42 4.94 -1.13
CA ALA A 37 -1.65 3.89 -2.12
C ALA A 37 -1.89 2.52 -1.46
N PHE A 38 -1.17 2.21 -0.38
CA PHE A 38 -1.35 0.98 0.37
C PHE A 38 -2.73 0.89 1.05
N LEU A 39 -3.23 1.99 1.61
CA LEU A 39 -4.57 2.03 2.22
C LEU A 39 -5.67 1.84 1.16
N ARG A 40 -5.51 2.42 -0.02
CA ARG A 40 -6.45 2.24 -1.15
C ARG A 40 -6.49 0.80 -1.63
N ALA A 41 -5.33 0.14 -1.72
CA ALA A 41 -5.26 -1.28 -2.01
C ALA A 41 -5.95 -2.11 -0.92
N ALA A 42 -5.74 -1.78 0.35
CA ALA A 42 -6.39 -2.49 1.46
C ALA A 42 -7.92 -2.34 1.41
N ASP A 43 -8.42 -1.15 1.09
CA ASP A 43 -9.86 -0.90 0.89
C ASP A 43 -10.43 -1.73 -0.28
N GLU A 44 -9.74 -1.76 -1.42
CA GLU A 44 -10.09 -2.59 -2.59
C GLU A 44 -10.15 -4.08 -2.24
N ALA A 45 -9.22 -4.56 -1.43
CA ALA A 45 -9.15 -5.94 -0.97
C ALA A 45 -10.09 -6.25 0.22
N GLY A 46 -10.84 -5.26 0.73
CA GLY A 46 -11.70 -5.41 1.91
C GLY A 46 -10.95 -5.66 3.21
N ILE A 47 -9.67 -5.27 3.28
CA ILE A 47 -8.79 -5.42 4.44
C ILE A 47 -8.92 -4.18 5.33
N ALA A 48 -9.29 -4.37 6.59
CA ALA A 48 -9.25 -3.30 7.57
C ALA A 48 -7.79 -2.91 7.88
N ALA A 49 -7.37 -1.73 7.43
CA ALA A 49 -6.05 -1.17 7.74
C ALA A 49 -6.09 -0.29 9.00
N LEU A 50 -5.16 -0.51 9.92
CA LEU A 50 -4.98 0.30 11.13
C LEU A 50 -3.77 1.22 10.96
N THR A 51 -3.93 2.51 11.26
CA THR A 51 -2.84 3.50 11.27
C THR A 51 -2.56 3.95 12.71
N VAL A 52 -1.29 4.09 13.07
CA VAL A 52 -0.86 4.63 14.36
C VAL A 52 -0.56 6.11 14.19
N VAL A 53 -1.32 6.96 14.88
CA VAL A 53 -1.12 8.41 14.87
C VAL A 53 -0.20 8.79 16.04
N HIS A 54 1.02 9.24 15.74
CA HIS A 54 1.91 9.84 16.74
C HIS A 54 1.55 11.33 16.93
N ARG A 55 1.47 11.77 18.20
CA ARG A 55 1.11 13.14 18.61
C ARG A 55 2.34 13.95 18.96
#